data_AF-A0A961D0Y8-F1
#
_entry.id   AF-A0A961D0Y8-F1
#
_cell.length_a   1.000
_cell.length_b   1.000
_cell.length_c   1.000
_cell.angle_alpha   90.00
_cell.angle_beta   90.00
_cell.angle_gamma   90.00
#
_symmetry.space_group_name_H-M   'P 1'
#
loop_
_entity.id
_entity.type
_entity.pdbx_description
1 polymer ?
#
loop_
_entity_poly.entity_id
_entity_poly.type
_entity_poly.pdbx_seq_one_letter_code
_entity_poly.pdbx_strand_id
1 'polypeptide(L)'
;MTATGRGDDDAAGVEPDGDADEPNGAPRVRPVVGGRSAARERALHLLYESEMTGAAPPEVLAGQVVAADHYTETLLQGVHDNAEAIDSLVVELSPRGWAAERLAAVDRTILRLGLFELAHRGDVPT
;
A
#
# COMPACT_ATOMS: atom_id res chain seq x y z
N MET A 1 58.39 -19.38 50.78
CA MET A 1 57.55 -19.68 49.61
C MET A 1 56.51 -20.71 50.02
N THR A 2 55.27 -20.29 50.27
CA THR A 2 53.96 -20.85 49.84
C THR A 2 52.86 -20.24 50.70
N ALA A 3 51.83 -19.74 50.01
CA ALA A 3 50.70 -18.97 50.51
C ALA A 3 49.54 -19.86 51.01
N THR A 4 48.65 -19.31 51.86
CA THR A 4 47.17 -19.39 51.75
C THR A 4 46.48 -18.89 53.02
N GLY A 5 45.41 -18.11 52.83
CA GLY A 5 44.40 -17.71 53.82
C GLY A 5 43.60 -16.55 53.23
N ARG A 6 42.67 -16.79 52.30
CA ARG A 6 41.27 -17.18 52.51
C ARG A 6 40.49 -16.14 53.32
N GLY A 7 39.87 -15.20 52.60
CA GLY A 7 38.72 -14.44 53.06
C GLY A 7 37.50 -14.96 52.30
N ASP A 8 36.56 -15.55 53.04
CA ASP A 8 35.17 -15.73 52.64
C ASP A 8 34.40 -14.44 53.03
N ASP A 9 33.12 -14.36 52.63
CA ASP A 9 32.13 -13.30 52.89
C ASP A 9 32.14 -12.18 51.81
N ASP A 10 31.07 -11.87 51.07
CA ASP A 10 29.65 -12.01 51.37
C ASP A 10 28.79 -11.88 50.10
N ALA A 11 27.57 -12.41 50.17
CA ALA A 11 26.61 -12.54 49.09
C ALA A 11 25.95 -11.21 48.66
N ALA A 12 25.67 -11.08 47.36
CA ALA A 12 24.43 -10.45 46.87
C ALA A 12 24.20 -10.86 45.41
N GLY A 13 23.28 -11.81 45.21
CA GLY A 13 22.69 -12.05 43.90
C GLY A 13 21.80 -10.87 43.51
N VAL A 14 21.91 -10.45 42.26
CA VAL A 14 20.92 -9.58 41.62
C VAL A 14 20.58 -10.20 40.27
N GLU A 15 19.44 -10.88 40.25
CA GLU A 15 18.44 -10.78 39.18
C GLU A 15 17.07 -10.97 39.87
N PRO A 16 15.93 -10.50 39.31
CA PRO A 16 15.72 -9.65 38.13
C PRO A 16 14.76 -8.47 38.40
N ASP A 17 14.69 -7.50 37.50
CA ASP A 17 13.49 -6.70 37.21
C ASP A 17 13.60 -6.41 35.70
N GLY A 18 12.81 -7.01 34.81
CA GLY A 18 11.36 -6.89 34.85
C GLY A 18 10.94 -5.64 34.08
N ASP A 19 11.43 -5.44 32.85
CA ASP A 19 10.87 -4.41 31.95
C ASP A 19 9.50 -4.90 31.46
N ALA A 20 8.51 -4.64 32.31
CA ALA A 20 7.10 -4.62 31.97
C ALA A 20 6.85 -3.54 30.91
N ASP A 21 6.30 -3.98 29.79
CA ASP A 21 5.13 -3.40 29.12
C ASP A 21 4.76 -1.96 29.54
N GLU A 22 5.01 -0.99 28.64
CA GLU A 22 4.21 0.23 28.58
C GLU A 22 3.90 0.65 27.13
N PRO A 23 2.73 1.29 26.90
CA PRO A 23 1.87 0.97 25.77
C PRO A 23 1.72 2.12 24.74
N ASN A 24 1.51 1.71 23.48
CA ASN A 24 0.76 2.35 22.37
C ASN A 24 0.95 3.86 22.04
N GLY A 25 1.13 4.17 20.74
CA GLY A 25 0.80 5.53 20.28
C GLY A 25 1.21 6.02 18.89
N ALA A 26 1.33 5.19 17.84
CA ALA A 26 1.14 5.62 16.44
C ALA A 26 1.30 4.41 15.50
N PRO A 27 0.47 4.25 14.46
CA PRO A 27 0.79 3.32 13.39
C PRO A 27 2.12 3.76 12.77
N ARG A 28 3.18 2.99 13.00
CA ARG A 28 4.45 3.18 12.28
C ARG A 28 4.21 2.75 10.84
N VAL A 29 3.77 3.68 10.00
CA VAL A 29 3.76 3.48 8.55
C VAL A 29 5.22 3.38 8.14
N ARG A 30 5.69 2.13 8.06
CA ARG A 30 7.03 1.80 7.59
C ARG A 30 7.15 2.33 6.16
N PRO A 31 8.21 3.07 5.79
CA PRO A 31 8.33 3.59 4.43
C PRO A 31 8.42 2.38 3.50
N VAL A 32 7.41 2.18 2.65
CA VAL A 32 7.43 1.12 1.65
C VAL A 32 8.31 1.61 0.50
N VAL A 33 9.62 1.46 0.67
CA VAL A 33 10.56 1.53 -0.45
C VAL A 33 10.59 0.13 -1.07
N GLY A 34 9.82 -0.04 -2.15
CA GLY A 34 9.69 -1.30 -2.91
C GLY A 34 8.61 -2.25 -2.37
N GLY A 35 7.38 -2.13 -2.87
CA GLY A 35 6.26 -3.00 -2.49
C GLY A 35 4.94 -2.56 -3.13
N ARG A 36 3.82 -3.21 -2.76
CA ARG A 36 2.47 -2.94 -3.32
C ARG A 36 2.08 -1.46 -3.30
N SER A 37 2.54 -0.69 -2.31
CA SER A 37 2.27 0.76 -2.24
C SER A 37 2.94 1.55 -3.38
N ALA A 38 4.21 1.26 -3.69
CA ALA A 38 4.91 1.92 -4.80
C ALA A 38 4.31 1.52 -6.17
N ALA A 39 3.92 0.25 -6.31
CA ALA A 39 3.27 -0.24 -7.51
C ALA A 39 1.87 0.38 -7.73
N ARG A 40 1.12 0.66 -6.64
CA ARG A 40 -0.14 1.43 -6.70
C ARG A 40 0.08 2.89 -7.09
N GLU A 41 1.07 3.54 -6.50
CA GLU A 41 1.44 4.92 -6.87
C GLU A 41 1.81 4.99 -8.35
N ARG A 42 2.61 4.03 -8.83
CA ARG A 42 2.96 3.93 -10.25
C ARG A 42 1.73 3.69 -11.12
N ALA A 43 0.82 2.78 -10.72
CA ALA A 43 -0.42 2.53 -11.43
C ALA A 43 -1.32 3.77 -11.50
N LEU A 44 -1.39 4.54 -10.42
CA LEU A 44 -2.15 5.80 -10.38
C LEU A 44 -1.64 6.80 -11.43
N HIS A 45 -0.32 7.00 -11.50
CA HIS A 45 0.28 7.88 -12.50
C HIS A 45 -0.03 7.42 -13.94
N LEU A 46 0.08 6.12 -14.22
CA LEU A 46 -0.16 5.58 -15.56
C LEU A 46 -1.65 5.60 -15.94
N LEU A 47 -2.56 5.33 -15.00
CA LEU A 47 -4.00 5.46 -15.23
C LEU A 47 -4.39 6.91 -15.51
N TYR A 48 -3.81 7.85 -14.78
CA TYR A 48 -4.02 9.27 -15.04
C TYR A 48 -3.50 9.68 -16.43
N GLU A 49 -2.30 9.21 -16.82
CA GLU A 49 -1.76 9.42 -18.17
C GLU A 49 -2.68 8.84 -19.26
N SER A 50 -3.16 7.60 -19.08
CA SER A 50 -4.12 6.95 -19.97
C SER A 50 -5.40 7.78 -20.12
N GLU A 51 -5.93 8.32 -19.02
CA GLU A 51 -7.14 9.14 -19.04
C GLU A 51 -6.93 10.48 -19.76
N MET A 52 -5.81 11.15 -19.53
CA MET A 52 -5.52 12.45 -20.14
C MET A 52 -5.20 12.36 -21.63
N THR A 53 -4.60 11.25 -22.05
CA THR A 53 -4.19 11.04 -23.46
C THR A 53 -5.24 10.27 -24.26
N GLY A 54 -6.13 9.53 -23.59
CA GLY A 54 -7.02 8.56 -24.22
C GLY A 54 -6.32 7.29 -24.71
N ALA A 55 -5.02 7.12 -24.42
CA ALA A 55 -4.23 5.97 -24.83
C ALA A 55 -4.58 4.74 -23.99
N ALA A 56 -4.61 3.56 -24.62
CA ALA A 56 -4.90 2.31 -23.92
C ALA A 56 -3.71 1.87 -23.04
N PRO A 57 -3.93 1.03 -22.00
CA PRO A 57 -2.85 0.55 -21.13
C PRO A 57 -1.59 0.04 -21.85
N PRO A 58 -1.68 -0.76 -22.94
CA PRO A 58 -0.49 -1.24 -23.63
C PRO A 58 0.32 -0.10 -24.27
N GLU A 59 -0.35 0.94 -24.76
CA GLU A 59 0.29 2.10 -25.39
C GLU A 59 1.00 2.96 -24.34
N VAL A 60 0.33 3.21 -23.21
CA VAL A 60 0.91 3.95 -22.08
C VAL A 60 2.13 3.23 -21.53
N LEU A 61 2.06 1.90 -21.36
CA LEU A 61 3.19 1.08 -20.91
C LEU A 61 4.36 1.10 -21.89
N ALA A 62 4.09 1.00 -23.20
CA ALA A 62 5.11 1.05 -24.24
C ALA A 62 5.83 2.42 -24.29
N GLY A 63 5.18 3.50 -23.85
CA GLY A 63 5.76 4.84 -23.76
C GLY A 63 6.69 5.06 -22.57
N GLN A 64 6.74 4.15 -21.60
CA GLN A 64 7.52 4.37 -20.38
C GLN A 64 9.01 4.07 -20.58
N VAL A 65 9.87 4.98 -20.10
CA VAL A 65 11.33 4.77 -20.09
C VAL A 65 11.73 3.64 -19.15
N VAL A 66 11.01 3.51 -18.03
CA VAL A 66 11.20 2.44 -17.04
C VAL A 66 9.99 1.54 -17.09
N ALA A 67 10.23 0.25 -17.35
CA ALA A 67 9.21 -0.78 -17.36
C ALA A 67 8.44 -0.80 -16.03
N ALA A 68 7.13 -0.96 -16.12
CA ALA A 68 6.29 -1.16 -14.95
C ALA A 68 6.55 -2.55 -14.34
N ASP A 69 6.36 -2.68 -13.03
CA ASP A 69 6.34 -4.01 -12.43
C ASP A 69 5.01 -4.71 -12.72
N HIS A 70 5.00 -6.04 -12.63
CA HIS A 70 3.83 -6.86 -12.92
C HIS A 70 2.58 -6.46 -12.11
N TYR A 71 2.75 -6.00 -10.86
CA TYR A 71 1.60 -5.59 -10.05
C TYR A 71 1.00 -4.29 -10.60
N THR A 72 1.83 -3.32 -10.98
CA THR A 72 1.36 -2.11 -11.69
C THR A 72 0.64 -2.47 -12.99
N GLU A 73 1.20 -3.34 -13.82
CA GLU A 73 0.55 -3.77 -15.08
C GLU A 73 -0.81 -4.42 -14.83
N THR A 74 -0.88 -5.29 -13.82
CA THR A 74 -2.12 -5.96 -13.41
C THR A 74 -3.18 -4.95 -12.99
N LEU A 75 -2.80 -3.94 -12.20
CA LEU A 75 -3.72 -2.89 -11.75
C LEU A 75 -4.20 -2.03 -12.93
N LEU A 76 -3.29 -1.62 -13.80
CA LEU A 76 -3.60 -0.77 -14.96
C LEU A 76 -4.57 -1.48 -15.91
N GLN A 77 -4.26 -2.72 -16.28
CA GLN A 77 -5.10 -3.53 -17.16
C GLN A 77 -6.43 -3.86 -16.50
N GLY A 78 -6.41 -4.27 -15.23
CA GLY A 78 -7.61 -4.64 -14.50
C GLY A 78 -8.59 -3.48 -14.32
N VAL A 79 -8.11 -2.27 -14.03
CA VAL A 79 -8.96 -1.08 -13.98
C VAL A 79 -9.53 -0.74 -15.35
N HIS A 80 -8.72 -0.84 -16.42
CA HIS A 80 -9.19 -0.57 -17.78
C HIS A 80 -10.29 -1.55 -18.22
N ASP A 81 -10.08 -2.84 -18.03
CA ASP A 81 -11.02 -3.89 -18.46
C ASP A 81 -12.35 -3.86 -17.68
N ASN A 82 -12.33 -3.31 -16.47
CA ASN A 82 -13.50 -3.25 -15.59
C ASN A 82 -14.05 -1.82 -15.41
N ALA A 83 -13.61 -0.86 -16.24
CA ALA A 83 -13.92 0.56 -16.05
C ALA A 83 -15.43 0.84 -15.98
N GLU A 84 -16.24 0.24 -16.88
CA GLU A 84 -17.69 0.45 -16.89
C GLU A 84 -18.38 -0.08 -15.61
N ALA A 85 -17.98 -1.27 -15.14
CA ALA A 85 -18.52 -1.87 -13.93
C ALA A 85 -18.13 -1.05 -12.69
N ILE A 86 -16.87 -0.60 -12.64
CA ILE A 86 -16.35 0.23 -11.56
C ILE A 86 -17.06 1.59 -11.53
N ASP A 87 -17.22 2.26 -12.67
CA ASP A 87 -17.90 3.55 -12.74
C ASP A 87 -19.38 3.43 -12.36
N SER A 88 -20.02 2.30 -12.70
CA SER A 88 -21.38 2.01 -12.25
C SER A 88 -21.47 1.92 -10.71
N LEU A 89 -20.50 1.27 -10.06
CA LEU A 89 -20.41 1.24 -8.59
C LEU A 89 -20.19 2.63 -7.99
N VAL A 90 -19.37 3.48 -8.62
CA VAL A 90 -19.18 4.86 -8.17
C VAL A 90 -20.51 5.63 -8.19
N VAL A 91 -21.30 5.48 -9.26
CA VAL A 91 -22.61 6.13 -9.38
C VAL A 91 -23.57 5.60 -8.31
N GLU A 92 -23.67 4.29 -8.16
CA GLU A 92 -24.59 3.65 -7.21
C GLU A 92 -24.29 4.04 -5.75
N LEU A 93 -23.01 4.09 -5.37
CA LEU A 93 -22.58 4.37 -4.01
C LEU A 93 -22.48 5.88 -3.70
N SER A 94 -22.60 6.74 -4.71
CA SER A 94 -22.54 8.18 -4.53
C SER A 94 -23.82 8.72 -3.85
N PRO A 95 -23.72 9.66 -2.87
CA PRO A 95 -24.87 10.15 -2.09
C PRO A 95 -26.04 10.75 -2.89
N ARG A 96 -25.85 11.03 -4.18
CA ARG A 96 -26.86 11.61 -5.08
C ARG A 96 -26.79 11.03 -6.51
N GLY A 97 -26.21 9.84 -6.69
CA GLY A 97 -26.06 9.24 -8.02
C GLY A 97 -25.19 10.07 -8.97
N TRP A 98 -24.16 10.75 -8.44
CA TRP A 98 -23.32 11.60 -9.26
C TRP A 98 -22.42 10.77 -10.17
N ALA A 99 -22.31 11.21 -11.42
CA ALA A 99 -21.42 10.61 -12.40
C ALA A 99 -19.96 10.80 -11.99
N ALA A 100 -19.12 9.79 -12.24
CA ALA A 100 -17.70 9.79 -11.87
C ALA A 100 -16.93 10.96 -12.49
N GLU A 101 -17.40 11.49 -13.62
CA GLU A 101 -16.86 12.65 -14.34
C GLU A 101 -16.91 13.96 -13.57
N ARG A 102 -17.66 14.02 -12.46
CA ARG A 102 -17.71 15.19 -11.60
C ARG A 102 -16.57 15.25 -10.58
N LEU A 103 -15.83 14.16 -10.42
CA LEU A 103 -14.66 14.09 -9.57
C LEU A 103 -13.45 14.69 -10.28
N ALA A 104 -12.48 15.19 -9.50
CA ALA A 104 -11.18 15.50 -10.07
C ALA A 104 -10.57 14.23 -10.69
N ALA A 105 -9.88 14.34 -11.82
CA ALA A 105 -9.31 13.20 -12.54
C ALA A 105 -8.49 12.27 -11.62
N VAL A 106 -7.69 12.85 -10.73
CA VAL A 106 -6.91 12.10 -9.73
C VAL A 106 -7.81 11.35 -8.76
N ASP A 107 -8.82 12.00 -8.18
CA ASP A 107 -9.75 11.37 -7.24
C ASP A 107 -10.55 10.24 -7.90
N ARG A 108 -11.03 10.45 -9.13
CA ARG A 108 -11.67 9.40 -9.94
C ARG A 108 -10.74 8.22 -10.15
N THR A 109 -9.47 8.49 -10.47
CA THR A 109 -8.47 7.43 -10.68
C THR A 109 -8.19 6.65 -9.40
N ILE A 110 -8.07 7.33 -8.26
CA ILE A 110 -7.90 6.70 -6.94
C ILE A 110 -9.09 5.79 -6.64
N LEU A 111 -10.31 6.28 -6.85
CA LEU A 111 -11.52 5.49 -6.61
C LEU A 111 -11.62 4.28 -7.52
N ARG A 112 -11.32 4.45 -8.82
CA ARG A 112 -11.33 3.33 -9.77
C ARG A 112 -10.33 2.25 -9.37
N LEU A 113 -9.11 2.66 -9.01
CA LEU A 113 -8.07 1.74 -8.56
C LEU A 113 -8.47 0.99 -7.28
N GLY A 114 -8.98 1.71 -6.27
CA GLY A 114 -9.40 1.13 -5.01
C GLY A 114 -10.58 0.17 -5.17
N LEU A 115 -11.60 0.55 -5.95
CA LEU A 115 -12.77 -0.30 -6.22
C LEU A 115 -12.39 -1.55 -7.02
N PHE A 116 -11.47 -1.44 -7.99
CA PHE A 116 -10.94 -2.60 -8.69
C PHE A 116 -10.33 -3.59 -7.71
N GLU A 117 -9.44 -3.14 -6.82
CA GLU A 117 -8.81 -4.01 -5.83
C GLU A 117 -9.85 -4.65 -4.89
N LEU A 118 -10.78 -3.87 -4.34
CA LEU A 118 -11.80 -4.39 -3.42
C LEU A 118 -12.71 -5.43 -4.08
N ALA A 119 -13.08 -5.24 -5.36
CA ALA A 119 -14.02 -6.11 -6.05
C ALA A 119 -13.35 -7.33 -6.72
N HIS A 120 -12.08 -7.24 -7.11
CA HIS A 120 -11.45 -8.24 -7.98
C HIS A 120 -10.15 -8.83 -7.42
N ARG A 121 -9.60 -8.31 -6.32
CA ARG A 121 -8.32 -8.77 -5.75
C ARG A 121 -8.51 -9.43 -4.38
N GLY A 122 -8.76 -10.74 -4.38
CA GLY A 122 -8.86 -11.54 -3.16
C GLY A 122 -7.55 -11.67 -2.34
N ASP A 123 -6.43 -11.19 -2.88
CA ASP A 123 -5.14 -11.12 -2.19
C ASP A 123 -4.90 -9.78 -1.46
N VAL A 124 -5.85 -8.84 -1.56
CA VAL A 124 -5.87 -7.59 -0.79
C VAL A 124 -6.79 -7.81 0.42
N PRO A 125 -6.33 -7.58 1.65
CA PRO A 125 -7.19 -7.69 2.83
C PRO A 125 -8.39 -6.73 2.72
N THR A 126 -9.60 -7.28 2.81
CA THR A 126 -10.90 -6.59 2.77
C THR A 126 -11.59 -6.64 4.12
#